data_AF-A0A8T7J866-F1
#
_entry.id   AF-A0A8T7J866-F1
#
_cell.length_a   1.000
_cell.length_b   1.000
_cell.length_c   1.000
_cell.angle_alpha   90.00
_cell.angle_beta   90.00
_cell.angle_gamma   90.00
#
_symmetry.space_group_name_H-M   'P 1'
#
loop_
_entity.id
_entity.type
_entity.pdbx_description
1 polymer ?
#
loop_
_entity_poly.entity_id
_entity_poly.type
_entity_poly.pdbx_seq_one_letter_code
_entity_poly.pdbx_strand_id
1 'polypeptide(L)'
;MLQNLFYTRVIIQEFEMGLLFANEQFQRVLPVGEHKLRRTSTEYRIERHKVLRADQGAAVAQVIRLASRYPDKFEPYLTTYRINEDEVGLVYDDGNLVDIKGPSESFALWKMENNIDVIKQPLTSSPIEERMLRNFLGARLARLSNAVERALFSVKVPPGSVGVLEEANEGTTFLSPGLYGYYRFNRDYSVRLYDLRQQAIEINGQEILTKDRVSLRINLSATWKIEGIERLVAEIEKPNEYLYRELQLALRTVVSSMTLDELLADKNALNAEIRMIAAPAAEAVGIGLITVGAKDIVLPGDMKTILSQVVEAQKQAEANLIRRREETQATRSLHNTAKVMEGNPTLLRLKELETLEKITGNISTLNVYGGLEGVMNSTIKLA
;
A
#
# COMPACT_ATOMS: atom_id res chain seq x y z
N MET A 1 -54.74 46.65 -46.69
CA MET A 1 -54.58 45.31 -46.09
C MET A 1 -53.95 44.34 -47.12
N LEU A 2 -52.74 44.64 -47.64
CA LEU A 2 -52.13 43.89 -48.76
C LEU A 2 -50.57 43.86 -48.73
N GLN A 3 -49.95 44.05 -47.56
CA GLN A 3 -48.47 44.03 -47.42
C GLN A 3 -47.89 42.68 -46.96
N ASN A 4 -48.72 41.68 -46.66
CA ASN A 4 -48.27 40.38 -46.14
C ASN A 4 -48.07 39.29 -47.21
N LEU A 5 -48.32 39.53 -48.51
CA LEU A 5 -48.18 38.48 -49.54
C LEU A 5 -46.75 38.23 -50.02
N PHE A 6 -45.83 39.19 -49.83
CA PHE A 6 -44.48 39.13 -50.40
C PHE A 6 -43.40 38.71 -49.40
N TYR A 7 -43.76 38.36 -48.17
CA TYR A 7 -42.78 38.03 -47.13
C TYR A 7 -43.17 36.80 -46.32
N THR A 8 -42.21 35.91 -46.10
CA THR A 8 -42.29 34.81 -45.14
C THR A 8 -41.71 35.28 -43.81
N ARG A 9 -42.42 35.05 -42.71
CA ARG A 9 -41.97 35.36 -41.36
C ARG A 9 -41.16 34.19 -40.80
N VAL A 10 -40.04 34.51 -40.17
CA VAL A 10 -39.17 33.57 -39.48
C VAL A 10 -38.98 34.08 -38.07
N ILE A 11 -39.23 33.23 -37.09
CA ILE A 11 -39.01 33.55 -35.68
C ILE A 11 -37.79 32.76 -35.22
N ILE A 12 -36.81 33.47 -34.66
CA ILE A 12 -35.68 32.89 -33.92
C ILE A 12 -35.99 33.02 -32.44
N GLN A 13 -35.99 31.89 -31.73
CA GLN A 13 -36.36 31.84 -30.31
C GLN A 13 -35.26 32.43 -29.42
N GLU A 14 -35.58 32.71 -28.17
CA GLU A 14 -34.58 33.07 -27.16
C GLU A 14 -33.53 31.96 -27.02
N PHE A 15 -32.27 32.35 -26.81
CA PHE A 15 -31.12 31.43 -26.78
C PHE A 15 -30.95 30.64 -28.09
N GLU A 16 -31.37 31.18 -29.24
CA GLU A 16 -31.06 30.62 -30.56
C GLU A 16 -30.44 31.67 -31.48
N MET A 17 -29.60 31.19 -32.40
CA MET A 17 -29.07 31.95 -33.51
C MET A 17 -29.40 31.23 -34.82
N GLY A 18 -30.00 31.97 -35.75
CA GLY A 18 -30.31 31.43 -37.08
C GLY A 18 -29.21 31.74 -38.08
N LEU A 19 -28.83 30.76 -38.91
CA LEU A 19 -28.00 30.99 -40.10
C LEU A 19 -28.89 30.90 -41.34
N LEU A 20 -29.01 31.99 -42.07
CA LEU A 20 -29.80 32.04 -43.30
C LEU A 20 -28.95 31.66 -44.50
N PHE A 21 -29.40 30.65 -45.23
CA PHE A 21 -28.88 30.25 -46.53
C PHE A 21 -29.91 30.54 -47.61
N ALA A 22 -29.44 30.99 -48.76
CA ALA A 22 -30.24 31.16 -49.96
C ALA A 22 -29.55 30.39 -51.10
N ASN A 23 -30.25 29.45 -51.74
CA ASN A 23 -29.68 28.54 -52.74
C ASN A 23 -28.39 27.87 -52.22
N GLU A 24 -28.41 27.32 -51.00
CA GLU A 24 -27.26 26.71 -50.32
C GLU A 24 -26.06 27.64 -50.03
N GLN A 25 -26.18 28.94 -50.27
CA GLN A 25 -25.13 29.92 -49.96
C GLN A 25 -25.48 30.73 -48.72
N PHE A 26 -24.53 30.84 -47.79
CA PHE A 26 -24.69 31.62 -46.57
C PHE A 26 -24.92 33.10 -46.87
N GLN A 27 -26.00 33.65 -46.31
CA GLN A 27 -26.41 35.04 -46.52
C GLN A 27 -26.11 35.92 -45.31
N ARG A 28 -26.62 35.59 -44.13
CA ARG A 28 -26.44 36.37 -42.89
C ARG A 28 -26.82 35.59 -41.65
N VAL A 29 -26.35 36.06 -40.50
CA VAL A 29 -26.79 35.62 -39.17
C VAL A 29 -28.12 36.31 -38.82
N LEU A 30 -29.04 35.57 -38.21
CA LEU A 30 -30.33 36.02 -37.73
C LEU A 30 -30.30 36.01 -36.19
N PRO A 31 -30.22 37.17 -35.51
CA PRO A 31 -30.34 37.23 -34.05
C PRO A 31 -31.76 36.87 -33.58
N VAL A 32 -31.96 36.75 -32.27
CA VAL A 32 -33.27 36.55 -31.64
C VAL A 32 -34.27 37.60 -32.15
N GLY A 33 -35.49 37.15 -32.48
CA GLY A 33 -36.58 38.02 -32.93
C GLY A 33 -37.27 37.59 -34.22
N GLU A 34 -38.16 38.46 -34.72
CA GLU A 34 -38.92 38.24 -35.95
C GLU A 34 -38.17 38.79 -37.17
N HIS A 35 -37.91 37.92 -38.16
CA HIS A 35 -37.25 38.26 -39.41
C HIS A 35 -38.21 38.06 -40.58
N LYS A 36 -38.23 39.04 -41.50
CA LYS A 36 -39.02 38.96 -42.75
C LYS A 36 -38.11 38.59 -43.91
N LEU A 37 -38.43 37.50 -44.59
CA LEU A 37 -37.74 37.05 -45.81
C LEU A 37 -38.62 37.33 -47.02
N ARG A 38 -38.07 37.94 -48.07
CA ARG A 38 -38.83 38.21 -49.30
C ARG A 38 -39.14 36.89 -50.00
N ARG A 39 -40.40 36.71 -50.38
CA ARG A 39 -40.88 35.52 -51.07
C ARG A 39 -40.57 35.65 -52.57
N THR A 40 -39.39 35.17 -52.98
CA THR A 40 -38.89 35.10 -54.37
C THR A 40 -38.81 33.65 -54.84
N SER A 41 -38.33 33.38 -56.06
CA SER A 41 -37.98 32.02 -56.53
C SER A 41 -36.74 31.42 -55.84
N THR A 42 -36.22 32.10 -54.82
CA THR A 42 -35.03 31.71 -54.07
C THR A 42 -35.40 30.73 -52.98
N GLU A 43 -34.69 29.61 -52.90
CA GLU A 43 -34.89 28.63 -51.83
C GLU A 43 -34.13 29.08 -50.58
N TYR A 44 -34.86 29.33 -49.49
CA TYR A 44 -34.29 29.74 -48.21
C TYR A 44 -34.22 28.56 -47.25
N ARG A 45 -33.05 28.32 -46.67
CA ARG A 45 -32.81 27.31 -45.63
C ARG A 45 -32.29 28.00 -44.37
N ILE A 46 -32.76 27.58 -43.20
CA ILE A 46 -32.40 28.21 -41.92
C ILE A 46 -31.90 27.14 -40.98
N GLU A 47 -30.62 27.21 -40.64
CA GLU A 47 -30.04 26.37 -39.59
C GLU A 47 -30.20 27.11 -38.25
N ARG A 48 -30.85 26.47 -37.27
CA ARG A 48 -31.01 27.02 -35.93
C ARG A 48 -29.96 26.40 -35.02
N HIS A 49 -29.17 27.24 -34.40
CA HIS A 49 -28.18 26.84 -33.41
C HIS A 49 -28.63 27.34 -32.06
N LYS A 50 -28.86 26.42 -31.13
CA LYS A 50 -29.10 26.78 -29.74
C LYS A 50 -27.82 27.37 -29.16
N VAL A 51 -27.98 28.49 -28.48
CA VAL A 51 -26.95 29.21 -27.75
C VAL A 51 -27.36 29.24 -26.29
N LEU A 52 -27.45 28.05 -25.70
CA LEU A 52 -27.66 27.88 -24.27
C LEU A 52 -26.32 28.04 -23.55
N ARG A 53 -26.37 28.59 -22.31
CA ARG A 53 -25.23 28.71 -21.37
C ARG A 53 -24.28 27.53 -21.52
N ALA A 54 -22.97 27.81 -21.58
CA ALA A 54 -21.79 26.91 -21.63
C ALA A 54 -21.88 25.56 -22.38
N ASP A 55 -22.96 24.81 -22.25
CA ASP A 55 -23.31 23.54 -22.86
C ASP A 55 -23.48 23.61 -24.39
N GLN A 56 -23.83 24.76 -24.99
CA GLN A 56 -23.95 24.91 -26.46
C GLN A 56 -23.14 26.06 -27.08
N GLY A 57 -22.28 26.71 -26.30
CA GLY A 57 -21.62 27.95 -26.70
C GLY A 57 -20.49 27.82 -27.74
N ALA A 58 -19.96 26.62 -28.01
CA ALA A 58 -18.95 26.45 -29.06
C ALA A 58 -19.63 26.33 -30.42
N ALA A 59 -19.40 27.31 -31.30
CA ALA A 59 -19.81 27.26 -32.70
C ALA A 59 -19.35 25.93 -33.32
N VAL A 60 -20.28 25.18 -33.91
CA VAL A 60 -19.97 23.92 -34.60
C VAL A 60 -18.90 24.18 -35.68
N ALA A 61 -18.04 23.21 -35.99
CA ALA A 61 -16.98 23.37 -36.98
C ALA A 61 -17.46 24.01 -38.31
N GLN A 62 -18.70 23.76 -38.71
CA GLN A 62 -19.34 24.41 -39.87
C GLN A 62 -19.53 25.92 -39.69
N VAL A 63 -19.98 26.37 -38.52
CA VAL A 63 -20.15 27.79 -38.18
C VAL A 63 -18.80 28.49 -38.11
N ILE A 64 -17.78 27.84 -37.55
CA ILE A 64 -16.41 28.39 -37.53
C ILE A 64 -15.89 28.59 -38.96
N ARG A 65 -16.06 27.60 -39.86
CA ARG A 65 -15.68 27.73 -41.27
C ARG A 65 -16.41 28.88 -41.98
N LEU A 66 -17.69 29.07 -41.69
CA LEU A 66 -18.49 30.17 -42.23
C LEU A 66 -18.05 31.53 -41.68
N ALA A 67 -17.75 31.61 -40.39
CA ALA A 67 -17.22 32.81 -39.75
C ALA A 67 -15.85 33.21 -40.32
N SER A 68 -14.96 32.24 -40.59
CA SER A 68 -13.68 32.51 -41.27
C SER A 68 -13.87 33.02 -42.71
N ARG A 69 -14.92 32.58 -43.41
CA ARG A 69 -15.22 33.00 -44.79
C ARG A 69 -15.94 34.36 -44.87
N TYR A 70 -16.72 34.71 -43.85
CA TYR A 70 -17.51 35.94 -43.79
C TYR A 70 -17.35 36.68 -42.45
N PRO A 71 -16.15 37.21 -42.10
CA PRO A 71 -15.89 37.81 -40.79
C PRO A 71 -16.87 38.93 -40.43
N ASP A 72 -17.13 39.86 -41.36
CA ASP A 72 -18.00 41.03 -41.16
C ASP A 72 -19.43 40.66 -40.76
N LYS A 73 -19.89 39.45 -41.14
CA LYS A 73 -21.26 38.97 -40.85
C LYS A 73 -21.37 38.29 -39.49
N PHE A 74 -20.26 37.83 -38.93
CA PHE A 74 -20.22 37.07 -37.68
C PHE A 74 -19.59 37.84 -36.52
N GLU A 75 -18.73 38.82 -36.76
CA GLU A 75 -18.05 39.62 -35.73
C GLU A 75 -19.00 40.21 -34.66
N PRO A 76 -20.23 40.69 -34.97
CA PRO A 76 -21.13 41.22 -33.95
C PRO A 76 -21.67 40.14 -32.99
N TYR A 77 -21.65 38.88 -33.40
CA TYR A 77 -22.35 37.79 -32.73
C TYR A 77 -21.41 36.68 -32.23
N LEU A 78 -20.17 36.65 -32.71
CA LEU A 78 -19.25 35.54 -32.49
C LEU A 78 -17.85 36.06 -32.20
N THR A 79 -17.21 35.50 -31.18
CA THR A 79 -15.79 35.71 -30.87
C THR A 79 -15.04 34.41 -31.13
N THR A 80 -14.03 34.45 -32.00
CA THR A 80 -13.19 33.29 -32.32
C THR A 80 -11.95 33.26 -31.45
N TYR A 81 -11.65 32.10 -30.87
CA TYR A 81 -10.45 31.85 -30.07
C TYR A 81 -9.60 30.77 -30.75
N ARG A 82 -8.29 30.96 -30.68
CA ARG A 82 -7.29 29.98 -31.11
C ARG A 82 -6.33 29.72 -29.96
N ILE A 83 -6.18 28.47 -29.57
CA ILE A 83 -5.18 28.02 -28.61
C ILE A 83 -3.92 27.64 -29.40
N ASN A 84 -2.76 28.11 -28.94
CA ASN A 84 -1.49 27.79 -29.58
C ASN A 84 -1.06 26.34 -29.27
N GLU A 85 -0.01 25.84 -29.92
CA GLU A 85 0.46 24.45 -29.76
C GLU A 85 1.04 24.18 -28.37
N ASP A 86 1.53 25.22 -27.69
CA ASP A 86 2.11 25.16 -26.34
C ASP A 86 1.19 25.79 -25.29
N GLU A 87 -0.12 25.84 -25.54
CA GLU A 87 -1.08 26.45 -24.63
C GLU A 87 -2.27 25.52 -24.33
N VAL A 88 -2.88 25.75 -23.18
CA VAL A 88 -4.19 25.23 -22.80
C VAL A 88 -5.14 26.41 -22.59
N GLY A 89 -6.37 26.28 -23.09
CA GLY A 89 -7.42 27.29 -22.92
C GLY A 89 -8.39 26.92 -21.81
N LEU A 90 -8.51 27.76 -20.78
CA LEU A 90 -9.52 27.62 -19.74
C LEU A 90 -10.71 28.53 -20.05
N VAL A 91 -11.89 27.96 -20.20
CA VAL A 91 -13.12 28.71 -20.54
C VAL A 91 -13.97 28.88 -19.28
N TYR A 92 -14.20 30.12 -18.90
CA TYR A 92 -15.02 30.51 -17.74
C TYR A 92 -16.33 31.16 -18.19
N ASP A 93 -17.43 30.79 -17.55
CA ASP A 93 -18.77 31.41 -17.69
C ASP A 93 -19.17 31.98 -16.33
N ASP A 94 -19.32 33.30 -16.25
CA ASP A 94 -19.60 34.04 -15.01
C ASP A 94 -18.66 33.62 -13.85
N GLY A 95 -17.36 33.47 -14.16
CA GLY A 95 -16.31 33.10 -13.20
C GLY A 95 -16.21 31.61 -12.86
N ASN A 96 -17.10 30.76 -13.39
CA ASN A 96 -17.04 29.31 -13.20
C ASN A 96 -16.34 28.65 -14.39
N LEU A 97 -15.37 27.78 -14.14
CA LEU A 97 -14.78 26.99 -15.22
C LEU A 97 -15.87 26.08 -15.81
N VAL A 98 -15.96 26.02 -17.14
CA VAL A 98 -16.95 25.20 -17.84
C VAL A 98 -16.34 24.28 -18.89
N ASP A 99 -15.16 24.59 -19.41
CA ASP A 99 -14.47 23.77 -20.42
C ASP A 99 -12.96 23.97 -20.36
N ILE A 100 -12.21 22.97 -20.84
CA ILE A 100 -10.76 23.01 -21.01
C ILE A 100 -10.44 22.65 -22.46
N LYS A 101 -9.74 23.55 -23.14
CA LYS A 101 -9.42 23.50 -24.56
C LYS A 101 -7.98 23.07 -24.77
N GLY A 102 -7.80 22.06 -25.61
CA GLY A 102 -6.48 21.50 -25.88
C GLY A 102 -5.64 22.40 -26.77
N PRO A 103 -4.35 22.07 -26.91
CA PRO A 103 -3.47 22.74 -27.84
C PRO A 103 -3.97 22.65 -29.29
N SER A 104 -3.68 23.69 -30.07
CA SER A 104 -4.09 23.80 -31.47
C SER A 104 -5.61 23.73 -31.71
N GLU A 105 -6.44 23.86 -30.66
CA GLU A 105 -7.88 23.90 -30.78
C GLU A 105 -8.33 25.31 -31.19
N SER A 106 -9.12 25.39 -32.26
CA SER A 106 -9.82 26.60 -32.67
C SER A 106 -11.31 26.43 -32.38
N PHE A 107 -11.86 27.36 -31.61
CA PHE A 107 -13.27 27.35 -31.24
C PHE A 107 -13.82 28.77 -31.32
N ALA A 108 -15.14 28.90 -31.39
CA ALA A 108 -15.76 30.21 -31.35
C ALA A 108 -16.92 30.21 -30.37
N LEU A 109 -17.10 31.32 -29.66
CA LEU A 109 -18.12 31.50 -28.66
C LEU A 109 -19.08 32.58 -29.12
N TRP A 110 -20.37 32.34 -28.95
CA TRP A 110 -21.39 33.35 -29.23
C TRP A 110 -21.29 34.47 -28.18
N LYS A 111 -21.35 35.72 -28.65
CA LYS A 111 -21.41 36.90 -27.79
C LYS A 111 -22.79 36.91 -27.12
N MET A 112 -22.80 36.79 -25.80
CA MET A 112 -23.99 36.78 -24.95
C MET A 112 -23.89 37.90 -23.90
N GLU A 113 -24.96 38.15 -23.15
CA GLU A 113 -24.95 39.10 -22.03
C GLU A 113 -24.03 38.64 -20.87
N ASN A 114 -23.77 37.34 -20.78
CA ASN A 114 -22.86 36.74 -19.81
C ASN A 114 -21.39 37.03 -20.13
N ASN A 115 -20.57 37.15 -19.07
CA ASN A 115 -19.13 37.35 -19.26
C ASN A 115 -18.45 35.98 -19.45
N ILE A 116 -18.10 35.66 -20.70
CA ILE A 116 -17.30 34.48 -21.02
C ILE A 116 -15.84 34.90 -21.15
N ASP A 117 -15.01 34.41 -20.24
CA ASP A 117 -13.58 34.68 -20.22
C ASP A 117 -12.80 33.44 -20.68
N VAL A 118 -11.84 33.64 -21.58
CA VAL A 118 -10.93 32.58 -22.03
C VAL A 118 -9.53 32.93 -21.58
N ILE A 119 -9.02 32.18 -20.59
CA ILE A 119 -7.66 32.33 -20.08
C ILE A 119 -6.77 31.31 -20.78
N LYS A 120 -5.75 31.79 -21.50
CA LYS A 120 -4.73 30.93 -22.11
C LYS A 120 -3.57 30.77 -21.14
N GLN A 121 -3.14 29.54 -20.91
CA GLN A 121 -2.00 29.22 -20.06
C GLN A 121 -0.98 28.41 -20.85
N PRO A 122 0.32 28.58 -20.59
CA PRO A 122 1.34 27.74 -21.21
C PRO A 122 1.18 26.28 -20.75
N LEU A 123 1.43 25.35 -21.66
CA LEU A 123 1.47 23.92 -21.39
C LEU A 123 2.82 23.57 -20.76
N THR A 124 2.86 23.55 -19.43
CA THR A 124 4.08 23.27 -18.66
C THR A 124 4.11 21.82 -18.17
N SER A 125 5.31 21.29 -17.92
CA SER A 125 5.50 20.03 -17.17
C SER A 125 5.33 20.22 -15.66
N SER A 126 5.17 21.46 -15.20
CA SER A 126 4.93 21.76 -13.80
C SER A 126 3.51 21.35 -13.38
N PRO A 127 3.33 20.87 -12.14
CA PRO A 127 2.01 20.55 -11.65
C PRO A 127 1.13 21.80 -11.58
N ILE A 128 -0.15 21.62 -11.89
CA ILE A 128 -1.20 22.62 -11.73
C ILE A 128 -1.30 23.00 -10.25
N GLU A 129 -1.50 24.29 -9.97
CA GLU A 129 -1.70 24.80 -8.61
C GLU A 129 -2.78 23.99 -7.89
N GLU A 130 -2.50 23.52 -6.67
CA GLU A 130 -3.36 22.61 -5.94
C GLU A 130 -4.79 23.15 -5.76
N ARG A 131 -4.94 24.46 -5.50
CA ARG A 131 -6.25 25.12 -5.38
C ARG A 131 -7.05 25.04 -6.68
N MET A 132 -6.39 25.25 -7.81
CA MET A 132 -7.00 25.16 -9.14
C MET A 132 -7.39 23.70 -9.44
N LEU A 133 -6.50 22.75 -9.17
CA LEU A 133 -6.76 21.33 -9.33
C LEU A 133 -7.95 20.84 -8.48
N ARG A 134 -8.06 21.29 -7.22
CA ARG A 134 -9.22 20.98 -6.36
C ARG A 134 -10.52 21.51 -6.95
N ASN A 135 -10.51 22.69 -7.55
CA ASN A 135 -11.67 23.23 -8.25
C ASN A 135 -12.02 22.40 -9.48
N PHE A 136 -11.03 21.92 -10.24
CA PHE A 136 -11.23 21.07 -11.41
C PHE A 136 -11.83 19.71 -11.02
N LEU A 137 -11.28 19.06 -9.99
CA LEU A 137 -11.75 17.75 -9.51
C LEU A 137 -13.07 17.83 -8.75
N GLY A 138 -13.39 18.98 -8.15
CA GLY A 138 -14.66 19.24 -7.46
C GLY A 138 -15.81 19.63 -8.38
N ALA A 139 -15.58 19.69 -9.70
CA ALA A 139 -16.56 20.08 -10.69
C ALA A 139 -17.80 19.15 -10.68
N ARG A 140 -18.98 19.74 -10.45
CA ARG A 140 -20.28 19.02 -10.52
C ARG A 140 -20.94 19.10 -11.89
N LEU A 141 -20.41 19.93 -12.78
CA LEU A 141 -20.91 20.06 -14.15
C LEU A 141 -20.42 18.88 -14.99
N ALA A 142 -21.34 18.10 -15.56
CA ALA A 142 -21.01 16.88 -16.31
C ALA A 142 -20.05 17.13 -17.49
N ARG A 143 -20.22 18.25 -18.21
CA ARG A 143 -19.30 18.63 -19.30
C ARG A 143 -17.91 18.96 -18.81
N LEU A 144 -17.79 19.69 -17.68
CA LEU A 144 -16.50 19.98 -17.10
C LEU A 144 -15.82 18.69 -16.62
N SER A 145 -16.57 17.72 -16.07
CA SER A 145 -16.02 16.40 -15.73
C SER A 145 -15.39 15.73 -16.95
N ASN A 146 -16.08 15.68 -18.09
CA ASN A 146 -15.55 15.12 -19.34
C ASN A 146 -14.35 15.91 -19.89
N ALA A 147 -14.35 17.25 -19.74
CA ALA A 147 -13.23 18.08 -20.16
C ALA A 147 -12.01 17.84 -19.27
N VAL A 148 -12.20 17.79 -17.95
CA VAL A 148 -11.21 17.46 -16.93
C VAL A 148 -10.61 16.08 -17.16
N GLU A 149 -11.44 15.05 -17.33
CA GLU A 149 -10.98 13.68 -17.60
C GLU A 149 -10.14 13.58 -18.87
N ARG A 150 -10.47 14.38 -19.90
CA ARG A 150 -9.70 14.41 -21.15
C ARG A 150 -8.40 15.21 -21.04
N ALA A 151 -8.43 16.32 -20.32
CA ALA A 151 -7.35 17.30 -20.26
C ALA A 151 -6.34 17.03 -19.15
N LEU A 152 -6.74 16.36 -18.07
CA LEU A 152 -5.97 16.27 -16.84
C LEU A 152 -5.57 14.84 -16.52
N PHE A 153 -4.31 14.68 -16.14
CA PHE A 153 -3.83 13.55 -15.38
C PHE A 153 -3.73 13.99 -13.92
N SER A 154 -4.34 13.25 -13.00
CA SER A 154 -4.25 13.57 -11.57
C SER A 154 -3.77 12.37 -10.78
N VAL A 155 -2.96 12.63 -9.77
CA VAL A 155 -2.45 11.60 -8.87
C VAL A 155 -2.49 12.12 -7.43
N LYS A 156 -2.93 11.24 -6.52
CA LYS A 156 -2.84 11.49 -5.09
C LYS A 156 -1.74 10.61 -4.53
N VAL A 157 -0.70 11.22 -3.99
CA VAL A 157 0.38 10.54 -3.27
C VAL A 157 0.00 10.48 -1.79
N PRO A 158 -0.24 9.28 -1.22
CA PRO A 158 -0.62 9.14 0.18
C PRO A 158 0.51 9.56 1.14
N PRO A 159 0.18 9.94 2.39
CA PRO A 159 1.17 10.12 3.44
C PRO A 159 2.02 8.85 3.65
N GLY A 160 3.33 9.03 3.81
CA GLY A 160 4.27 7.92 3.97
C GLY A 160 4.64 7.22 2.66
N SER A 161 4.21 7.74 1.51
CA SER A 161 4.57 7.24 0.19
C SER A 161 5.26 8.32 -0.64
N VAL A 162 5.95 7.89 -1.68
CA VAL A 162 6.52 8.75 -2.73
C VAL A 162 5.93 8.33 -4.07
N GLY A 163 5.52 9.30 -4.87
CA GLY A 163 5.11 9.08 -6.25
C GLY A 163 6.31 9.23 -7.17
N VAL A 164 6.54 8.26 -8.03
CA VAL A 164 7.57 8.31 -9.07
C VAL A 164 6.84 8.60 -10.37
N LEU A 165 6.88 9.86 -10.80
CA LEU A 165 6.31 10.33 -12.05
C LEU A 165 7.29 10.02 -13.17
N GLU A 166 6.80 9.26 -14.14
CA GLU A 166 7.48 8.95 -15.38
C GLU A 166 6.78 9.71 -16.49
N GLU A 167 7.53 10.59 -17.12
CA GLU A 167 7.15 11.26 -18.35
C GLU A 167 8.07 10.75 -19.46
N ALA A 168 7.49 10.38 -20.61
CA ALA A 168 8.22 9.75 -21.72
C ALA A 168 9.46 10.54 -22.19
N ASN A 169 9.50 11.86 -21.96
CA ASN A 169 10.52 12.76 -22.51
C ASN A 169 11.32 13.58 -21.47
N GLU A 170 10.92 13.63 -20.18
CA GLU A 170 11.53 14.53 -19.18
C GLU A 170 12.18 13.79 -17.99
N GLY A 171 12.19 12.45 -18.00
CA GLY A 171 12.85 11.64 -16.97
C GLY A 171 11.99 11.40 -15.73
N THR A 172 12.62 11.00 -14.63
CA THR A 172 11.95 10.56 -13.41
C THR A 172 11.84 11.71 -12.40
N THR A 173 10.61 12.07 -12.02
CA THR A 173 10.36 13.09 -10.98
C THR A 173 9.79 12.44 -9.72
N PHE A 174 10.29 12.83 -8.55
CA PHE A 174 9.80 12.34 -7.25
C PHE A 174 8.79 13.31 -6.65
N LEU A 175 7.59 12.80 -6.37
CA LEU A 175 6.46 13.52 -5.82
C LEU A 175 6.31 13.19 -4.33
N SER A 176 6.37 14.22 -3.50
CA SER A 176 6.05 14.14 -2.07
C SER A 176 4.57 13.81 -1.83
N PRO A 177 4.16 13.44 -0.60
CA PRO A 177 2.75 13.28 -0.26
C PRO A 177 1.94 14.54 -0.59
N GLY A 178 0.86 14.38 -1.37
CA GLY A 178 0.11 15.51 -1.90
C GLY A 178 -0.84 15.13 -3.04
N LEU A 179 -1.56 16.13 -3.55
CA LEU A 179 -2.40 15.99 -4.73
C LEU A 179 -1.75 16.75 -5.88
N TYR A 180 -1.45 16.04 -6.96
CA TYR A 180 -0.82 16.59 -8.15
C TYR A 180 -1.72 16.42 -9.36
N GLY A 181 -1.64 17.37 -10.28
CA GLY A 181 -2.40 17.38 -11.51
C GLY A 181 -1.57 17.99 -12.62
N TYR A 182 -1.63 17.38 -13.80
CA TYR A 182 -0.85 17.77 -14.97
C TYR A 182 -1.78 17.80 -16.18
N TYR A 183 -1.51 18.73 -17.10
CA TYR A 183 -2.20 18.73 -18.39
C TYR A 183 -1.62 17.62 -19.26
N ARG A 184 -2.42 16.61 -19.62
CA ARG A 184 -1.95 15.43 -20.38
C ARG A 184 -2.02 15.59 -21.90
N PHE A 185 -2.15 16.82 -22.39
CA PHE A 185 -2.19 17.07 -23.83
C PHE A 185 -0.83 16.77 -24.45
N ASN A 186 -0.80 15.84 -25.41
CA ASN A 186 0.43 15.39 -26.09
C ASN A 186 1.52 14.86 -25.13
N ARG A 187 1.13 14.46 -23.90
CA ARG A 187 2.03 13.98 -22.85
C ARG A 187 1.40 12.77 -22.17
N ASP A 188 2.16 11.69 -22.11
CA ASP A 188 1.77 10.48 -21.38
C ASP A 188 2.48 10.47 -20.03
N TYR A 189 1.66 10.53 -18.97
CA TYR A 189 2.12 10.46 -17.59
C TYR A 189 1.77 9.11 -16.99
N SER A 190 2.74 8.46 -16.36
CA SER A 190 2.52 7.34 -15.45
C SER A 190 3.10 7.67 -14.09
N VAL A 191 2.41 7.26 -13.02
CA VAL A 191 2.95 7.41 -11.66
C VAL A 191 2.95 6.05 -10.98
N ARG A 192 4.14 5.66 -10.51
CA ARG A 192 4.32 4.48 -9.66
C ARG A 192 4.41 4.95 -8.22
N LEU A 193 3.56 4.40 -7.35
CA LEU A 193 3.55 4.73 -5.92
C LEU A 193 4.41 3.74 -5.15
N TYR A 194 5.30 4.26 -4.33
CA TYR A 194 6.16 3.48 -3.44
C TYR A 194 5.89 3.85 -1.99
N ASP A 195 5.58 2.85 -1.15
CA ASP A 195 5.40 3.04 0.29
C ASP A 195 6.77 3.07 0.98
N LEU A 196 7.06 4.14 1.71
CA LEU A 196 8.33 4.31 2.44
C LEU A 196 8.27 3.74 3.86
N ARG A 197 7.08 3.32 4.30
CA ARG A 197 6.89 2.75 5.64
C ARG A 197 7.47 1.34 5.70
N GLN A 198 7.53 0.80 6.92
CA GLN A 198 8.00 -0.57 7.13
C GLN A 198 7.00 -1.57 6.53
N GLN A 199 7.54 -2.53 5.79
CA GLN A 199 6.79 -3.59 5.11
C GLN A 199 7.33 -4.94 5.57
N ALA A 200 6.43 -5.90 5.73
CA ALA A 200 6.80 -7.28 6.04
C ALA A 200 6.82 -8.10 4.75
N ILE A 201 7.81 -8.99 4.64
CA ILE A 201 7.89 -10.01 3.59
C ILE A 201 8.08 -11.38 4.24
N GLU A 202 7.35 -12.38 3.75
CA GLU A 202 7.44 -13.76 4.21
C GLU A 202 7.92 -14.66 3.07
N ILE A 203 8.97 -15.44 3.35
CA ILE A 203 9.49 -16.48 2.46
C ILE A 203 9.06 -17.81 3.03
N ASN A 204 8.16 -18.48 2.33
CA ASN A 204 7.51 -19.70 2.80
C ASN A 204 8.09 -20.95 2.12
N GLY A 205 8.13 -22.05 2.87
CA GLY A 205 8.29 -23.40 2.34
C GLY A 205 9.66 -23.70 1.73
N GLN A 206 10.74 -23.12 2.25
CA GLN A 206 12.08 -23.37 1.70
C GLN A 206 12.61 -24.71 2.18
N GLU A 207 12.67 -25.68 1.28
CA GLU A 207 13.28 -26.99 1.52
C GLU A 207 14.79 -26.92 1.26
N ILE A 208 15.58 -27.08 2.32
CA ILE A 208 17.03 -26.93 2.29
C ILE A 208 17.67 -28.08 3.07
N LEU A 209 18.81 -28.55 2.59
CA LEU A 209 19.63 -29.55 3.26
C LEU A 209 20.66 -28.86 4.15
N THR A 210 20.77 -29.28 5.40
CA THR A 210 21.82 -28.83 6.33
C THR A 210 23.18 -29.44 6.00
N LYS A 211 24.24 -28.96 6.65
CA LYS A 211 25.61 -29.47 6.52
C LYS A 211 25.74 -30.97 6.83
N ASP A 212 24.93 -31.45 7.77
CA ASP A 212 24.86 -32.86 8.20
C ASP A 212 23.85 -33.69 7.39
N ARG A 213 23.36 -33.18 6.25
CA ARG A 213 22.46 -33.86 5.32
C ARG A 213 21.05 -34.12 5.85
N VAL A 214 20.56 -33.25 6.73
CA VAL A 214 19.15 -33.28 7.17
C VAL A 214 18.33 -32.34 6.30
N SER A 215 17.26 -32.84 5.69
CA SER A 215 16.33 -32.01 4.93
C SER A 215 15.41 -31.28 5.91
N LEU A 216 15.28 -29.96 5.79
CA LEU A 216 14.42 -29.12 6.61
C LEU A 216 13.56 -28.23 5.73
N ARG A 217 12.34 -27.92 6.19
CA ARG A 217 11.51 -26.87 5.59
C ARG A 217 11.48 -25.65 6.50
N ILE A 218 11.96 -24.51 6.00
CA ILE A 218 12.11 -23.29 6.79
C ILE A 218 11.22 -22.18 6.21
N ASN A 219 10.55 -21.46 7.12
CA ASN A 219 9.85 -20.21 6.82
C ASN A 219 10.64 -19.05 7.41
N LEU A 220 10.83 -17.99 6.64
CA LEU A 220 11.58 -16.79 7.02
C LEU A 220 10.66 -15.58 6.92
N SER A 221 10.77 -14.66 7.88
CA SER A 221 10.08 -13.37 7.86
C SER A 221 11.12 -12.26 7.92
N ALA A 222 10.88 -11.17 7.21
CA ALA A 222 11.72 -9.99 7.26
C ALA A 222 10.89 -8.72 7.24
N THR A 223 11.36 -7.70 7.97
CA THR A 223 10.81 -6.35 7.90
C THR A 223 11.82 -5.45 7.22
N TRP A 224 11.37 -4.71 6.21
CA TRP A 224 12.20 -3.84 5.40
C TRP A 224 11.48 -2.52 5.13
N LYS A 225 12.21 -1.53 4.63
CA LYS A 225 11.65 -0.25 4.16
C LYS A 225 12.49 0.28 3.01
N ILE A 226 11.94 1.21 2.23
CA ILE A 226 12.70 1.93 1.22
C ILE A 226 13.48 3.06 1.91
N GLU A 227 14.80 3.09 1.75
CA GLU A 227 15.65 4.17 2.27
C GLU A 227 16.20 5.08 1.16
N GLY A 228 16.41 4.55 -0.04
CA GLY A 228 16.89 5.31 -1.19
C GLY A 228 16.05 5.05 -2.44
N ILE A 229 14.96 5.80 -2.61
CA ILE A 229 14.04 5.63 -3.76
C ILE A 229 14.72 5.86 -5.12
N GLU A 230 15.66 6.79 -5.19
CA GLU A 230 16.37 7.12 -6.44
C GLU A 230 17.15 5.91 -6.98
N ARG A 231 17.93 5.26 -6.09
CA ARG A 231 18.65 4.03 -6.42
C ARG A 231 17.70 2.88 -6.74
N LEU A 232 16.63 2.75 -5.95
CA LEU A 232 15.65 1.68 -6.11
C LEU A 232 15.03 1.69 -7.51
N VAL A 233 14.54 2.85 -7.95
CA VAL A 233 13.89 2.99 -9.26
C VAL A 233 14.89 2.83 -10.41
N ALA A 234 16.15 3.25 -10.20
CA ALA A 234 17.19 3.13 -11.22
C ALA A 234 17.67 1.70 -11.43
N GLU A 235 17.74 0.88 -10.37
CA GLU A 235 18.34 -0.46 -10.41
C GLU A 235 17.30 -1.58 -10.50
N ILE A 236 16.09 -1.39 -9.94
CA ILE A 236 15.11 -2.47 -9.77
C ILE A 236 13.69 -2.01 -10.12
N GLU A 237 13.01 -2.80 -10.95
CA GLU A 237 11.60 -2.59 -11.26
C GLU A 237 10.67 -3.02 -10.11
N LYS A 238 10.95 -4.18 -9.50
CA LYS A 238 10.11 -4.82 -8.48
C LYS A 238 10.89 -5.13 -7.18
N PRO A 239 10.86 -4.22 -6.18
CA PRO A 239 11.60 -4.34 -4.93
C PRO A 239 11.30 -5.62 -4.14
N ASN A 240 10.01 -6.00 -4.07
CA ASN A 240 9.55 -7.19 -3.35
C ASN A 240 10.15 -8.48 -3.92
N GLU A 241 10.14 -8.63 -5.25
CA GLU A 241 10.65 -9.83 -5.92
C GLU A 241 12.17 -9.96 -5.77
N TYR A 242 12.88 -8.83 -5.90
CA TYR A 242 14.33 -8.79 -5.68
C TYR A 242 14.67 -9.20 -4.24
N LEU A 243 14.08 -8.54 -3.24
CA LEU A 243 14.37 -8.83 -1.83
C LEU A 243 14.00 -10.28 -1.46
N TYR A 244 12.87 -10.80 -1.99
CA TYR A 244 12.47 -12.20 -1.79
C TYR A 244 13.59 -13.15 -2.25
N ARG A 245 14.14 -12.93 -3.45
CA ARG A 245 15.21 -13.75 -4.02
C ARG A 245 16.49 -13.66 -3.19
N GLU A 246 16.91 -12.46 -2.80
CA GLU A 246 18.13 -12.28 -2.00
C GLU A 246 18.01 -12.96 -0.62
N LEU A 247 16.87 -12.82 0.05
CA LEU A 247 16.60 -13.51 1.31
C LEU A 247 16.58 -15.03 1.15
N GLN A 248 16.02 -15.54 0.05
CA GLN A 248 16.01 -16.97 -0.25
C GLN A 248 17.42 -17.53 -0.45
N LEU A 249 18.27 -16.82 -1.19
CA LEU A 249 19.66 -17.21 -1.43
C LEU A 249 20.49 -17.16 -0.15
N ALA A 250 20.33 -16.09 0.65
CA ALA A 250 20.98 -15.95 1.95
C ALA A 250 20.59 -17.08 2.90
N LEU A 251 19.28 -17.37 3.03
CA LEU A 251 18.78 -18.48 3.84
C LEU A 251 19.40 -19.81 3.42
N ARG A 252 19.42 -20.11 2.11
CA ARG A 252 20.00 -21.35 1.60
C ARG A 252 21.50 -21.46 1.93
N THR A 253 22.23 -20.36 1.80
CA THR A 253 23.67 -20.32 2.05
C THR A 253 23.96 -20.64 3.52
N VAL A 254 23.28 -19.96 4.45
CA VAL A 254 23.47 -20.14 5.90
C VAL A 254 23.06 -21.53 6.37
N VAL A 255 21.88 -22.00 5.97
CA VAL A 255 21.37 -23.31 6.39
C VAL A 255 22.26 -24.44 5.87
N SER A 256 22.83 -24.30 4.66
CA SER A 256 23.74 -25.30 4.10
C SER A 256 25.11 -25.34 4.82
N SER A 257 25.51 -24.25 5.50
CA SER A 257 26.77 -24.19 6.26
C SER A 257 26.62 -24.58 7.73
N MET A 258 25.40 -24.62 8.26
CA MET A 258 25.11 -24.99 9.65
C MET A 258 24.64 -26.45 9.77
N THR A 259 24.92 -27.06 10.90
CA THR A 259 24.38 -28.37 11.29
C THR A 259 22.98 -28.23 11.91
N LEU A 260 22.20 -29.32 11.95
CA LEU A 260 20.88 -29.29 12.57
C LEU A 260 20.92 -28.84 14.04
N ASP A 261 21.87 -29.35 14.82
CA ASP A 261 21.99 -29.03 16.24
C ASP A 261 22.28 -27.54 16.47
N GLU A 262 23.15 -26.93 15.66
CA GLU A 262 23.43 -25.49 15.71
C GLU A 262 22.17 -24.66 15.41
N LEU A 263 21.39 -25.06 14.39
CA LEU A 263 20.14 -24.38 14.01
C LEU A 263 19.06 -24.50 15.09
N LEU A 264 19.01 -25.62 15.81
CA LEU A 264 18.06 -25.83 16.91
C LEU A 264 18.49 -25.15 18.21
N ALA A 265 19.80 -25.04 18.45
CA ALA A 265 20.36 -24.47 19.67
C ALA A 265 20.25 -22.93 19.70
N ASP A 266 20.58 -22.25 18.61
CA ASP A 266 20.53 -20.78 18.55
C ASP A 266 19.92 -20.24 17.25
N LYS A 267 18.62 -19.97 17.30
CA LYS A 267 17.90 -19.33 16.19
C LYS A 267 18.36 -17.89 15.93
N ASN A 268 18.92 -17.20 16.92
CA ASN A 268 19.38 -15.82 16.74
C ASN A 268 20.65 -15.77 15.90
N ALA A 269 21.53 -16.76 16.03
CA ALA A 269 22.73 -16.90 15.19
C ALA A 269 22.35 -17.02 13.71
N LEU A 270 21.38 -17.89 13.38
CA LEU A 270 20.82 -18.02 12.02
C LEU A 270 20.32 -16.66 11.49
N ASN A 271 19.53 -15.94 12.28
CA ASN A 271 18.97 -14.65 11.89
C ASN A 271 20.06 -13.60 11.61
N ALA A 272 21.10 -13.57 12.43
CA ALA A 272 22.23 -12.66 12.27
C ALA A 272 23.02 -12.95 10.98
N GLU A 273 23.32 -14.22 10.70
CA GLU A 273 24.05 -14.60 9.49
C GLU A 273 23.26 -14.30 8.20
N ILE A 274 21.95 -14.59 8.19
CA ILE A 274 21.10 -14.25 7.03
C ILE A 274 21.13 -12.74 6.80
N ARG A 275 21.03 -11.94 7.87
CA ARG A 275 21.08 -10.47 7.77
C ARG A 275 22.43 -9.99 7.25
N MET A 276 23.55 -10.58 7.68
CA MET A 276 24.89 -10.20 7.21
C MET A 276 25.06 -10.40 5.70
N ILE A 277 24.41 -11.40 5.11
CA ILE A 277 24.48 -11.68 3.67
C ILE A 277 23.46 -10.81 2.90
N ALA A 278 22.21 -10.75 3.35
CA ALA A 278 21.14 -10.10 2.62
C ALA A 278 21.12 -8.57 2.74
N ALA A 279 21.54 -8.01 3.88
CA ALA A 279 21.47 -6.56 4.11
C ALA A 279 22.35 -5.75 3.13
N PRO A 280 23.62 -6.11 2.87
CA PRO A 280 24.44 -5.35 1.91
C PRO A 280 23.86 -5.36 0.49
N ALA A 281 23.32 -6.49 0.04
CA ALA A 281 22.71 -6.63 -1.27
C ALA A 281 21.41 -5.81 -1.41
N ALA A 282 20.65 -5.67 -0.32
CA ALA A 282 19.46 -4.83 -0.24
C ALA A 282 19.82 -3.33 -0.16
N GLU A 283 20.83 -2.97 0.63
CA GLU A 283 21.26 -1.57 0.81
C GLU A 283 21.83 -0.97 -0.48
N ALA A 284 22.53 -1.78 -1.28
CA ALA A 284 23.06 -1.38 -2.59
C ALA A 284 21.99 -0.76 -3.50
N VAL A 285 20.79 -1.33 -3.47
CA VAL A 285 19.64 -0.94 -4.31
C VAL A 285 18.67 0.01 -3.59
N GLY A 286 19.04 0.51 -2.40
CA GLY A 286 18.21 1.45 -1.63
C GLY A 286 17.13 0.83 -0.73
N ILE A 287 17.20 -0.47 -0.45
CA ILE A 287 16.33 -1.17 0.50
C ILE A 287 17.02 -1.29 1.86
N GLY A 288 16.38 -0.80 2.93
CA GLY A 288 16.84 -0.96 4.30
C GLY A 288 16.22 -2.21 4.95
N LEU A 289 17.07 -3.17 5.34
CA LEU A 289 16.65 -4.40 6.01
C LEU A 289 16.69 -4.23 7.55
N ILE A 290 15.52 -4.14 8.17
CA ILE A 290 15.35 -3.80 9.58
C ILE A 290 15.52 -5.05 10.44
N THR A 291 14.69 -6.07 10.18
CA THR A 291 14.73 -7.35 10.90
C THR A 291 14.62 -8.51 9.93
N VAL A 292 15.26 -9.62 10.29
CA VAL A 292 15.13 -10.91 9.63
C VAL A 292 15.02 -11.98 10.72
N GLY A 293 14.07 -12.89 10.57
CA GLY A 293 13.78 -13.89 11.57
C GLY A 293 13.18 -15.17 10.98
N ALA A 294 13.82 -16.31 11.22
CA ALA A 294 13.24 -17.61 10.92
C ALA A 294 11.98 -17.81 11.78
N LYS A 295 10.83 -17.95 11.11
CA LYS A 295 9.52 -18.12 11.73
C LYS A 295 9.35 -19.55 12.24
N ASP A 296 9.53 -20.51 11.35
CA ASP A 296 9.37 -21.94 11.64
C ASP A 296 10.46 -22.76 10.96
N ILE A 297 10.94 -23.79 11.67
CA ILE A 297 11.81 -24.84 11.14
C ILE A 297 11.05 -26.16 11.30
N VAL A 298 10.68 -26.75 10.18
CA VAL A 298 9.91 -28.00 10.13
C VAL A 298 10.84 -29.15 9.76
N LEU A 299 10.93 -30.10 10.68
CA LEU A 299 11.68 -31.34 10.53
C LEU A 299 10.84 -32.40 9.79
N PRO A 300 11.45 -33.28 8.99
CA PRO A 300 10.81 -34.50 8.50
C PRO A 300 10.32 -35.36 9.67
N GLY A 301 9.21 -36.08 9.46
CA GLY A 301 8.58 -36.90 10.51
C GLY A 301 9.55 -37.88 11.17
N ASP A 302 10.33 -38.60 10.36
CA ASP A 302 11.29 -39.61 10.83
C ASP A 302 12.35 -38.99 11.75
N MET A 303 12.92 -37.84 11.36
CA MET A 303 13.95 -37.14 12.12
C MET A 303 13.41 -36.60 13.45
N LYS A 304 12.20 -36.03 13.44
CA LYS A 304 11.53 -35.57 14.66
C LYS A 304 11.35 -36.69 15.67
N THR A 305 10.97 -37.89 15.21
CA THR A 305 10.81 -39.06 16.09
C THR A 305 12.14 -39.50 16.69
N ILE A 306 13.20 -39.58 15.87
CA ILE A 306 14.55 -39.97 16.34
C ILE A 306 15.08 -38.99 17.38
N LEU A 307 15.01 -37.69 17.11
CA LEU A 307 15.45 -36.64 18.06
C LEU A 307 14.67 -36.72 19.37
N SER A 308 13.35 -36.95 19.30
CA SER A 308 12.52 -37.07 20.50
C SER A 308 12.97 -38.25 21.37
N GLN A 309 13.28 -39.40 20.74
CA GLN A 309 13.81 -40.58 21.44
C GLN A 309 15.20 -40.33 22.05
N VAL A 310 16.09 -39.64 21.33
CA VAL A 310 17.43 -39.30 21.83
C VAL A 310 17.35 -38.37 23.04
N VAL A 311 16.51 -37.33 22.96
CA VAL A 311 16.30 -36.39 24.07
C VAL A 311 15.67 -37.08 25.27
N GLU A 312 14.69 -37.96 25.06
CA GLU A 312 14.07 -38.74 26.13
C GLU A 312 15.11 -39.65 26.82
N ALA A 313 15.93 -40.37 26.04
CA ALA A 313 16.99 -41.21 26.58
C ALA A 313 18.05 -40.41 27.36
N GLN A 314 18.45 -39.24 26.86
CA GLN A 314 19.38 -38.34 27.54
C GLN A 314 18.80 -37.84 28.86
N LYS A 315 17.54 -37.37 28.86
CA LYS A 315 16.86 -36.91 30.07
C LYS A 315 16.67 -38.01 31.09
N GLN A 316 16.36 -39.23 30.64
CA GLN A 316 16.26 -40.40 31.52
C GLN A 316 17.61 -40.78 32.14
N ALA A 317 18.70 -40.70 31.36
CA ALA A 317 20.04 -40.94 31.86
C ALA A 317 20.46 -39.86 32.89
N GLU A 318 20.19 -38.59 32.60
CA GLU A 318 20.44 -37.45 33.50
C GLU A 318 19.67 -37.62 34.83
N ALA A 319 18.37 -37.94 34.75
CA ALA A 319 17.54 -38.19 35.93
C ALA A 319 18.06 -39.37 36.76
N ASN A 320 18.50 -40.46 36.13
CA ASN A 320 19.08 -41.60 36.82
C ASN A 320 20.39 -41.24 37.53
N LEU A 321 21.22 -40.40 36.93
CA LEU A 321 22.49 -39.95 37.53
C LEU A 321 22.23 -39.08 38.75
N ILE A 322 21.29 -38.13 38.65
CA ILE A 322 20.85 -37.29 39.77
C ILE A 322 20.32 -38.19 40.91
N ARG A 323 19.42 -39.13 40.61
CA ARG A 323 18.87 -40.06 41.61
C ARG A 323 19.97 -40.87 42.30
N ARG A 324 20.89 -41.46 41.54
CA ARG A 324 22.04 -42.23 42.10
C ARG A 324 22.93 -41.37 42.98
N ARG A 325 23.16 -40.11 42.59
CA ARG A 325 23.96 -39.15 43.35
C ARG A 325 23.27 -38.78 44.66
N GLU A 326 21.97 -38.51 44.61
CA GLU A 326 21.13 -38.23 45.79
C GLU A 326 21.07 -39.43 46.74
N GLU A 327 20.83 -40.64 46.23
CA GLU A 327 20.85 -41.89 47.01
C GLU A 327 22.20 -42.10 47.71
N THR A 328 23.31 -41.86 47.00
CA THR A 328 24.65 -41.97 47.57
C THR A 328 24.89 -40.92 48.66
N GLN A 329 24.47 -39.68 48.43
CA GLN A 329 24.59 -38.60 49.40
C GLN A 329 23.73 -38.87 50.64
N ALA A 330 22.50 -39.34 50.46
CA ALA A 330 21.61 -39.74 51.55
C ALA A 330 22.21 -40.92 52.34
N THR A 331 22.73 -41.94 51.67
CA THR A 331 23.37 -43.11 52.32
C THR A 331 24.61 -42.70 53.11
N ARG A 332 25.46 -41.82 52.56
CA ARG A 332 26.63 -41.27 53.27
C ARG A 332 26.22 -40.45 54.49
N SER A 333 25.17 -39.65 54.37
CA SER A 333 24.63 -38.89 55.50
C SER A 333 24.14 -39.84 56.59
N LEU A 334 23.33 -40.85 56.24
CA LEU A 334 22.86 -41.88 57.18
C LEU A 334 24.01 -42.64 57.84
N HIS A 335 25.05 -43.02 57.08
CA HIS A 335 26.22 -43.70 57.63
C HIS A 335 26.98 -42.82 58.64
N ASN A 336 27.18 -41.54 58.31
CA ASN A 336 27.81 -40.60 59.25
C ASN A 336 26.95 -40.41 60.50
N THR A 337 25.62 -40.31 60.36
CA THR A 337 24.69 -40.25 61.48
C THR A 337 24.79 -41.51 62.35
N ALA A 338 24.80 -42.70 61.75
CA ALA A 338 24.95 -43.97 62.46
C ALA A 338 26.28 -44.03 63.25
N LYS A 339 27.39 -43.57 62.65
CA LYS A 339 28.70 -43.52 63.30
C LYS A 339 28.76 -42.55 64.50
N VAL A 340 28.03 -41.44 64.44
CA VAL A 340 27.90 -40.50 65.59
C VAL A 340 27.03 -41.10 66.70
N MET A 341 26.05 -41.93 66.35
CA MET A 341 25.21 -42.65 67.31
C MET A 341 25.92 -43.85 67.95
N GLU A 342 26.90 -44.45 67.24
CA GLU A 342 27.70 -45.56 67.73
C GLU A 342 28.50 -45.14 68.98
N GLY A 343 28.14 -45.70 70.14
CA GLY A 343 28.74 -45.37 71.43
C GLY A 343 28.04 -44.26 72.22
N ASN A 344 26.94 -43.67 71.73
CA ASN A 344 26.14 -42.68 72.47
C ASN A 344 24.66 -43.12 72.61
N PRO A 345 24.30 -43.84 73.69
CA PRO A 345 22.95 -44.36 73.89
C PRO A 345 21.88 -43.27 74.03
N THR A 346 22.24 -42.08 74.54
CA THR A 346 21.31 -40.94 74.67
C THR A 346 20.91 -40.37 73.31
N LEU A 347 21.86 -40.24 72.36
CA LEU A 347 21.58 -39.77 71.00
C LEU A 347 20.71 -40.76 70.21
N LEU A 348 20.97 -42.07 70.35
CA LEU A 348 20.13 -43.10 69.75
C LEU A 348 18.69 -42.99 70.26
N ARG A 349 18.53 -42.83 71.58
CA ARG A 349 17.22 -42.70 72.21
C ARG A 349 16.47 -41.44 71.76
N LEU A 350 17.16 -40.31 71.63
CA LEU A 350 16.57 -39.08 71.09
C LEU A 350 16.10 -39.28 69.64
N LYS A 351 16.87 -39.99 68.81
CA LYS A 351 16.47 -40.27 67.42
C LYS A 351 15.27 -41.22 67.33
N GLU A 352 15.21 -42.22 68.19
CA GLU A 352 14.04 -43.09 68.32
C GLU A 352 12.80 -42.26 68.64
N LEU A 353 12.89 -41.36 69.62
CA LEU A 353 11.79 -40.47 70.00
C LEU A 353 11.39 -39.51 68.87
N GLU A 354 12.34 -38.92 68.14
CA GLU A 354 12.04 -38.08 66.95
C GLU A 354 11.34 -38.89 65.84
N THR A 355 11.71 -40.16 65.66
CA THR A 355 11.08 -41.04 64.68
C THR A 355 9.67 -41.41 65.12
N LEU A 356 9.49 -41.71 66.41
CA LEU A 356 8.19 -41.95 67.01
C LEU A 356 7.29 -40.72 66.91
N GLU A 357 7.81 -39.51 67.18
CA GLU A 357 7.08 -38.24 67.01
C GLU A 357 6.55 -38.10 65.58
N LYS A 358 7.41 -38.30 64.57
CA LYS A 358 7.01 -38.25 63.15
C LYS A 358 5.95 -39.27 62.78
N ILE A 359 6.02 -40.49 63.34
CA ILE A 359 5.00 -41.53 63.11
C ILE A 359 3.69 -41.13 63.78
N THR A 360 3.73 -40.65 65.03
CA THR A 360 2.54 -40.21 65.76
C THR A 360 1.89 -38.96 65.16
N GLY A 361 2.65 -38.10 64.46
CA GLY A 361 2.08 -36.96 63.74
C GLY A 361 1.10 -37.36 62.62
N ASN A 362 1.19 -38.59 62.11
CA ASN A 362 0.30 -39.12 61.06
C ASN A 362 -0.81 -40.04 61.60
N ILE A 363 -0.90 -40.24 62.93
CA ILE A 363 -1.85 -41.18 63.56
C ILE A 363 -2.55 -40.47 64.73
N SER A 364 -3.88 -40.54 64.80
CA SER A 364 -4.67 -39.80 65.80
C SER A 364 -4.64 -40.36 67.23
N THR A 365 -4.27 -41.64 67.43
CA THR A 365 -4.15 -42.28 68.75
C THR A 365 -3.04 -43.33 68.77
N LEU A 366 -2.12 -43.26 69.74
CA LEU A 366 -1.07 -44.26 69.98
C LEU A 366 -1.30 -44.95 71.34
N ASN A 367 -1.58 -46.25 71.34
CA ASN A 367 -1.73 -47.05 72.55
C ASN A 367 -0.42 -47.79 72.88
N VAL A 368 0.25 -47.38 73.95
CA VAL A 368 1.52 -47.97 74.38
C VAL A 368 1.29 -48.99 75.49
N TYR A 369 1.55 -50.26 75.20
CA TYR A 369 1.44 -51.35 76.17
C TYR A 369 2.78 -51.54 76.92
N GLY A 370 2.84 -51.12 78.19
CA GLY A 370 4.03 -51.31 79.04
C GLY A 370 4.30 -50.25 80.13
N GLY A 371 3.50 -49.18 80.19
CA GLY A 371 3.71 -48.09 81.16
C GLY A 371 4.95 -47.23 80.86
N LEU A 372 5.11 -46.10 81.58
CA LEU A 372 6.19 -45.12 81.37
C LEU A 372 7.60 -45.72 81.49
N GLU A 373 7.79 -46.70 82.37
CA GLU A 373 9.08 -47.41 82.53
C GLU A 373 9.43 -48.32 81.35
N GLY A 374 8.43 -49.00 80.78
CA GLY A 374 8.60 -49.82 79.58
C GLY A 374 8.97 -48.97 78.37
N VAL A 375 8.42 -47.76 78.28
CA VAL A 375 8.89 -46.76 77.31
C VAL A 375 10.33 -46.39 77.58
N MET A 376 10.72 -46.04 78.82
CA MET A 376 12.07 -45.51 79.10
C MET A 376 13.22 -46.51 78.98
N ASN A 377 13.00 -47.80 79.25
CA ASN A 377 14.10 -48.78 79.41
C ASN A 377 14.10 -49.95 78.41
N SER A 378 13.16 -50.03 77.47
CA SER A 378 13.08 -51.16 76.53
C SER A 378 12.93 -50.76 75.06
N THR A 379 13.39 -51.62 74.15
CA THR A 379 13.24 -51.44 72.70
C THR A 379 11.78 -51.66 72.32
N ILE A 380 11.12 -50.65 71.76
CA ILE A 380 9.71 -50.72 71.37
C ILE A 380 9.56 -51.67 70.19
N LYS A 381 8.82 -52.78 70.39
CA LYS A 381 8.45 -53.70 69.32
C LYS A 381 7.12 -53.24 68.71
N LEU A 382 7.16 -52.85 67.44
CA LEU A 382 5.96 -52.66 66.64
C LEU A 382 5.49 -54.04 66.17
N ALA A 383 4.29 -54.44 66.60
CA ALA A 383 3.62 -55.65 66.13
C ALA A 383 2.60 -55.29 65.03
#